data_AF-A0A5Q0LPH0-F1
#
_entry.id   AF-A0A5Q0LPH0-F1
#
_cell.length_a   1.000
_cell.length_b   1.000
_cell.length_c   1.000
_cell.angle_alpha   90.00
_cell.angle_beta   90.00
_cell.angle_gamma   90.00
#
_symmetry.space_group_name_H-M   'P 1'
#
loop_
_entity.id
_entity.type
_entity.pdbx_description
1 polymer ?
#
loop_
_entity_poly.entity_id
_entity_poly.type
_entity_poly.pdbx_seq_one_letter_code
_entity_poly.pdbx_strand_id
1 'polypeptide(L)'
;MCGSLFVLTSCAGGADDPGGPLPPAPMGVTAAAGSATSVHVMWNRVSGKPEVTAYEVYRGTTKVDRVPGAEHMVDVTRLAPATAYVFTVRALDSDGNPGPPSAAVRATTPAAVAADRTPPSRPGRPSGKAVGSRAAQLEWSPSTDARGVASYDIYQGDSKIHSVGGAQTATVVTGLRPGTDYSFTVRARDAADNVSPASAAVRLATEPGAGDGRGTAPTEFGVRAHRKDGAYYLDLSWIPPRTDGVITEYRIDLDGHQATSLVWGGTPPRGRSTYSFYVGRDAGVVYRVRLRAKLPDGTWGGFSAERSVTTGG
;
A
#
# COMPACT_ATOMS: atom_id res chain seq x y z
N MET A 1 31.46 65.05 29.34
CA MET A 1 31.49 63.61 29.64
C MET A 1 30.07 63.09 29.59
N CYS A 2 29.68 62.48 28.47
CA CYS A 2 28.37 61.84 28.28
C CYS A 2 28.70 60.40 27.87
N GLY A 3 28.49 59.45 28.78
CA GLY A 3 28.84 58.06 28.58
C GLY A 3 27.75 57.34 27.80
N SER A 4 28.08 56.94 26.57
CA SER A 4 27.24 56.10 25.71
C SER A 4 27.15 54.69 26.28
N LEU A 5 25.94 54.27 26.66
CA LEU A 5 25.60 52.89 27.00
C LEU A 5 25.46 52.10 25.69
N PHE A 6 26.39 51.18 25.41
CA PHE A 6 26.24 50.20 24.34
C PHE A 6 25.32 49.07 24.83
N VAL A 7 24.11 49.01 24.28
CA VAL A 7 23.26 47.83 24.41
C VAL A 7 23.76 46.81 23.40
N LEU A 8 24.45 45.77 23.87
CA LEU A 8 24.80 44.60 23.05
C LEU A 8 23.52 43.82 22.77
N THR A 9 23.01 43.95 21.54
CA THR A 9 21.98 43.10 20.97
C THR A 9 22.55 41.69 20.81
N SER A 10 22.31 40.81 21.78
CA SER A 10 22.55 39.38 21.61
C SER A 10 21.48 38.85 20.66
N CYS A 11 21.85 38.70 19.38
CA CYS A 11 21.08 37.89 18.44
C CYS A 11 21.23 36.44 18.90
N ALA A 12 20.21 35.90 19.57
CA ALA A 12 20.07 34.47 19.72
C ALA A 12 19.89 33.90 18.31
N GLY A 13 20.98 33.36 17.77
CA GLY A 13 21.00 32.65 16.50
C GLY A 13 19.92 31.58 16.52
N GLY A 14 18.99 31.66 15.58
CA GLY A 14 18.18 30.52 15.22
C GLY A 14 19.14 29.38 14.92
N ALA A 15 19.03 28.31 15.69
CA ALA A 15 19.61 27.06 15.30
C ALA A 15 18.98 26.70 13.96
N ASP A 16 19.76 26.79 12.89
CA ASP A 16 19.45 26.12 11.63
C ASP A 16 19.28 24.64 11.98
N ASP A 17 18.03 24.18 12.05
CA ASP A 17 17.72 22.76 12.13
C ASP A 17 18.18 22.13 10.81
N PRO A 18 19.21 21.27 10.82
CA PRO A 18 19.74 20.69 9.58
C PRO A 18 18.79 19.67 8.96
N GLY A 19 17.68 19.33 9.64
CA GLY A 19 16.61 18.52 9.09
C GLY A 19 15.59 19.39 8.33
N GLY A 20 15.25 18.99 7.10
CA GLY A 20 14.13 19.58 6.39
C GLY A 20 12.80 19.50 7.18
N PRO A 21 11.72 20.15 6.72
CA PRO A 21 10.44 20.11 7.42
C PRO A 21 9.97 18.66 7.61
N LEU A 22 9.55 18.31 8.83
CA LEU A 22 9.04 16.98 9.16
C LEU A 22 7.73 16.66 8.41
N PRO A 23 7.38 15.37 8.25
CA PRO A 23 6.10 14.99 7.66
C PRO A 23 4.91 15.51 8.49
N PRO A 24 3.76 15.85 7.88
CA PRO A 24 2.58 16.23 8.63
C PRO A 24 1.95 15.04 9.36
N ALA A 25 1.12 15.31 10.36
CA ALA A 25 0.37 14.29 11.07
C ALA A 25 -0.59 13.55 10.13
N PRO A 26 -0.69 12.20 10.22
CA PRO A 26 -1.71 11.44 9.50
C PRO A 26 -3.13 11.91 9.84
N MET A 27 -3.96 12.06 8.82
CA MET A 27 -5.37 12.44 8.94
C MET A 27 -6.29 11.23 8.75
N GLY A 28 -7.58 11.38 9.08
CA GLY A 28 -8.56 10.31 8.89
C GLY A 28 -8.26 9.05 9.69
N VAL A 29 -7.54 9.20 10.82
CA VAL A 29 -7.21 8.07 11.68
C VAL A 29 -8.50 7.52 12.28
N THR A 30 -8.63 6.20 12.29
CA THR A 30 -9.75 5.46 12.88
C THR A 30 -9.21 4.24 13.63
N ALA A 31 -9.96 3.76 14.61
CA ALA A 31 -9.66 2.53 15.32
C ALA A 31 -10.96 1.73 15.51
N ALA A 32 -10.94 0.46 15.13
CA ALA A 32 -12.07 -0.45 15.30
C ALA A 32 -11.57 -1.75 15.96
N ALA A 33 -12.32 -2.28 16.93
CA ALA A 33 -12.00 -3.59 17.48
C ALA A 33 -12.12 -4.66 16.38
N GLY A 34 -11.08 -5.47 16.24
CA GLY A 34 -11.09 -6.63 15.36
C GLY A 34 -11.62 -7.87 16.07
N SER A 35 -11.15 -8.07 17.29
CA SER A 35 -11.55 -9.17 18.17
C SER A 35 -11.40 -8.74 19.63
N ALA A 36 -11.66 -9.64 20.58
CA ALA A 36 -11.39 -9.39 21.98
C ALA A 36 -9.92 -9.09 22.29
N THR A 37 -9.00 -9.40 21.37
CA THR A 37 -7.56 -9.21 21.58
C THR A 37 -6.87 -8.38 20.49
N SER A 38 -7.64 -7.79 19.56
CA SER A 38 -7.09 -7.00 18.46
C SER A 38 -7.88 -5.73 18.16
N VAL A 39 -7.17 -4.70 17.72
CA VAL A 39 -7.74 -3.45 17.18
C VAL A 39 -7.09 -3.16 15.83
N HIS A 40 -7.91 -2.84 14.84
CA HIS A 40 -7.50 -2.32 13.55
C HIS A 40 -7.35 -0.81 13.65
N VAL A 41 -6.13 -0.30 13.44
CA VAL A 41 -5.85 1.14 13.37
C VAL A 41 -5.57 1.51 11.92
N MET A 42 -6.25 2.53 11.41
CA MET A 42 -6.25 2.86 9.99
C MET A 42 -6.16 4.37 9.83
N TRP A 43 -5.56 4.84 8.74
CA TRP A 43 -5.36 6.28 8.49
C TRP A 43 -5.36 6.59 6.99
N ASN A 44 -5.53 7.86 6.65
CA ASN A 44 -5.28 8.33 5.30
C ASN A 44 -3.77 8.38 5.06
N ARG A 45 -3.33 7.84 3.92
CA ARG A 45 -1.95 7.95 3.50
C ARG A 45 -1.54 9.42 3.39
N VAL A 46 -0.42 9.77 4.00
CA VAL A 46 0.21 11.09 3.87
C VAL A 46 0.94 11.15 2.54
N SER A 47 0.51 12.06 1.66
CA SER A 47 1.14 12.33 0.36
C SER A 47 1.73 13.74 0.35
N GLY A 48 2.94 13.91 -0.18
CA GLY A 48 3.58 15.21 -0.29
C GLY A 48 5.08 15.14 -0.01
N LYS A 49 5.67 16.30 0.29
CA LYS A 49 7.05 16.45 0.76
C LYS A 49 7.03 16.86 2.25
N PRO A 50 7.94 16.33 3.09
CA PRO A 50 8.89 15.26 2.79
C PRO A 50 8.19 13.92 2.49
N GLU A 51 8.89 13.02 1.81
CA GLU A 51 8.36 11.70 1.48
C GLU A 51 8.24 10.83 2.74
N VAL A 52 7.08 10.25 2.97
CA VAL A 52 6.83 9.37 4.12
C VAL A 52 7.32 7.97 3.81
N THR A 53 8.31 7.48 4.57
CA THR A 53 8.89 6.14 4.36
C THR A 53 8.37 5.10 5.34
N ALA A 54 7.80 5.53 6.48
CA ALA A 54 7.19 4.67 7.48
C ALA A 54 6.13 5.40 8.30
N TYR A 55 5.28 4.63 8.99
CA TYR A 55 4.42 5.12 10.06
C TYR A 55 4.76 4.41 11.37
N GLU A 56 4.69 5.12 12.48
CA GLU A 56 4.73 4.54 13.82
C GLU A 56 3.35 4.64 14.48
N VAL A 57 2.88 3.53 15.04
CA VAL A 57 1.58 3.42 15.70
C VAL A 57 1.81 3.28 17.20
N TYR A 58 1.12 4.12 17.96
CA TYR A 58 1.25 4.20 19.41
C TYR A 58 -0.05 3.81 20.09
N ARG A 59 0.07 3.09 21.21
CA ARG A 59 -1.00 2.81 22.17
C ARG A 59 -0.71 3.60 23.44
N GLY A 60 -1.46 4.67 23.69
CA GLY A 60 -1.07 5.68 24.67
C GLY A 60 0.29 6.28 24.31
N THR A 61 1.27 6.14 25.20
CA THR A 61 2.66 6.59 24.97
C THR A 61 3.59 5.50 24.45
N THR A 62 3.13 4.25 24.38
CA THR A 62 3.94 3.11 23.97
C THR A 62 3.84 2.90 22.46
N LYS A 63 4.97 2.88 21.75
CA LYS A 63 5.02 2.44 20.35
C LYS A 63 4.70 0.96 20.27
N VAL A 64 3.67 0.59 19.51
CA VAL A 64 3.23 -0.80 19.34
C VAL A 64 3.56 -1.37 17.97
N ASP A 65 3.74 -0.52 16.96
CA ASP A 65 4.11 -0.96 15.62
C ASP A 65 4.87 0.11 14.82
N ARG A 66 5.57 -0.33 13.78
CA ARG A 66 6.16 0.50 12.72
C ARG A 66 5.95 -0.18 11.38
N VAL A 67 5.17 0.44 10.51
CA VAL A 67 4.83 -0.08 9.18
C VAL A 67 5.45 0.76 8.06
N PRO A 68 5.71 0.19 6.87
CA PRO A 68 6.18 0.96 5.71
C PRO A 68 5.23 2.10 5.33
N GLY A 69 5.73 3.18 4.69
CA GLY A 69 4.93 4.35 4.26
C GLY A 69 3.93 4.05 3.13
N ALA A 70 4.00 2.83 2.60
CA ALA A 70 3.00 2.22 1.74
C ALA A 70 1.72 1.82 2.49
N GLU A 71 1.86 1.38 3.73
CA GLU A 71 0.76 0.92 4.55
C GLU A 71 -0.06 2.08 5.09
N HIS A 72 -1.34 1.82 5.27
CA HIS A 72 -2.29 2.78 5.82
C HIS A 72 -3.23 2.12 6.85
N MET A 73 -2.86 0.92 7.31
CA MET A 73 -3.54 0.18 8.35
C MET A 73 -2.58 -0.74 9.10
N VAL A 74 -2.94 -1.10 10.32
CA VAL A 74 -2.24 -2.13 11.12
C VAL A 74 -3.19 -2.85 12.08
N ASP A 75 -2.89 -4.11 12.38
CA ASP A 75 -3.57 -4.90 13.40
C ASP A 75 -2.76 -4.91 14.69
N VAL A 76 -3.20 -4.15 15.69
CA VAL A 76 -2.60 -4.18 17.03
C VAL A 76 -3.20 -5.35 17.80
N THR A 77 -2.40 -6.38 18.04
CA THR A 77 -2.82 -7.65 18.68
C THR A 77 -2.36 -7.75 20.14
N ARG A 78 -2.71 -8.87 20.80
CA ARG A 78 -2.34 -9.18 22.20
C ARG A 78 -2.86 -8.11 23.18
N LEU A 79 -4.05 -7.59 22.89
CA LEU A 79 -4.76 -6.68 23.75
C LEU A 79 -5.60 -7.45 24.77
N ALA A 80 -5.89 -6.81 25.90
CA ALA A 80 -6.79 -7.33 26.90
C ALA A 80 -8.25 -7.19 26.40
N PRO A 81 -9.11 -8.18 26.66
CA PRO A 81 -10.55 -8.07 26.40
C PRO A 81 -11.22 -6.97 27.22
N ALA A 82 -12.40 -6.52 26.76
CA ALA A 82 -13.24 -5.54 27.45
C ALA A 82 -12.47 -4.26 27.87
N THR A 83 -11.46 -3.85 27.10
CA THR A 83 -10.52 -2.80 27.48
C THR A 83 -10.53 -1.67 26.45
N ALA A 84 -10.66 -0.44 26.93
CA ALA A 84 -10.57 0.75 26.11
C ALA A 84 -9.09 1.12 25.85
N TYR A 85 -8.76 1.33 24.58
CA TYR A 85 -7.44 1.75 24.12
C TYR A 85 -7.52 3.08 23.37
N VAL A 86 -6.42 3.83 23.44
CA VAL A 86 -6.21 5.08 22.70
C VAL A 86 -5.04 4.90 21.77
N PHE A 87 -5.21 5.23 20.48
CA PHE A 87 -4.19 5.12 19.46
C PHE A 87 -3.88 6.47 18.79
N THR A 88 -2.61 6.65 18.43
CA THR A 88 -2.13 7.73 17.57
C THR A 88 -1.15 7.18 16.54
N VAL A 89 -1.00 7.87 15.42
CA VAL A 89 -0.09 7.50 14.34
C VAL A 89 0.83 8.68 14.03
N ARG A 90 2.12 8.40 13.77
CA ARG A 90 3.11 9.40 13.33
C ARG A 90 3.67 8.97 11.98
N ALA A 91 3.86 9.92 11.07
CA ALA A 91 4.55 9.70 9.80
C ALA A 91 6.06 9.98 9.96
N LEU A 92 6.90 9.18 9.31
CA LEU A 92 8.36 9.29 9.36
C LEU A 92 8.92 9.67 7.98
N ASP A 93 9.89 10.58 7.94
CA ASP A 93 10.59 10.97 6.72
C ASP A 93 11.62 9.91 6.27
N SER A 94 12.48 10.24 5.30
CA SER A 94 13.56 9.36 4.81
C SER A 94 14.67 9.10 5.81
N ASP A 95 14.87 10.00 6.77
CA ASP A 95 15.89 9.89 7.82
C ASP A 95 15.34 9.18 9.06
N GLY A 96 14.04 8.91 9.08
CA GLY A 96 13.34 8.24 10.17
C GLY A 96 12.86 9.18 11.26
N ASN A 97 12.86 10.50 11.03
CA ASN A 97 12.38 11.47 12.00
C ASN A 97 10.84 11.49 12.00
N PRO A 98 10.19 11.35 13.18
CA PRO A 98 8.74 11.31 13.27
C PRO A 98 8.13 12.72 13.32
N GLY A 99 7.17 12.99 12.43
CA GLY A 99 6.31 14.18 12.48
C GLY A 99 5.37 14.22 13.71
N PRO A 100 4.50 15.22 13.84
CA PRO A 100 3.54 15.30 14.95
C PRO A 100 2.57 14.09 14.98
N PRO A 101 2.03 13.74 16.16
CA PRO A 101 1.01 12.69 16.26
C PRO A 101 -0.29 13.11 15.59
N SER A 102 -1.00 12.13 15.04
CA SER A 102 -2.39 12.29 14.62
C SER A 102 -3.31 12.67 15.77
N ALA A 103 -4.55 13.02 15.44
CA ALA A 103 -5.64 13.00 16.42
C ALA A 103 -5.72 11.62 17.09
N ALA A 104 -5.99 11.60 18.39
CA ALA A 104 -6.14 10.38 19.15
C ALA A 104 -7.51 9.73 18.87
N VAL A 105 -7.49 8.43 18.59
CA VAL A 105 -8.70 7.63 18.36
C VAL A 105 -8.85 6.56 19.42
N ARG A 106 -10.09 6.16 19.68
CA ARG A 106 -10.43 5.19 20.73
C ARG A 106 -11.11 3.97 20.15
N ALA A 107 -10.75 2.80 20.67
CA ALA A 107 -11.47 1.55 20.43
C ALA A 107 -11.55 0.76 21.73
N THR A 108 -12.66 0.04 21.93
CA THR A 108 -12.82 -0.86 23.07
C THR A 108 -12.90 -2.28 22.55
N THR A 109 -11.99 -3.15 22.98
CA THR A 109 -12.07 -4.58 22.63
C THR A 109 -13.32 -5.19 23.26
N PRO A 110 -14.06 -6.07 22.57
CA PRO A 110 -15.18 -6.78 23.17
C PRO A 110 -14.71 -7.71 24.30
N ALA A 111 -15.65 -8.20 25.09
CA ALA A 111 -15.39 -9.25 26.04
C ALA A 111 -14.92 -10.53 25.31
N ALA A 112 -14.00 -11.27 25.93
CA ALA A 112 -13.59 -12.57 25.41
C ALA A 112 -14.74 -13.57 25.56
N VAL A 113 -14.95 -14.36 24.52
CA VAL A 113 -15.92 -15.45 24.56
C VAL A 113 -15.14 -16.75 24.63
N ALA A 114 -15.07 -17.34 25.82
CA ALA A 114 -14.29 -18.55 26.04
C ALA A 114 -14.78 -19.70 25.16
N ALA A 115 -13.83 -20.41 24.55
CA ALA A 115 -14.04 -21.63 23.76
C ALA A 115 -14.92 -21.49 22.50
N ASP A 116 -15.14 -20.28 21.98
CA ASP A 116 -15.80 -20.16 20.68
C ASP A 116 -14.86 -20.55 19.53
N ARG A 117 -15.32 -21.50 18.72
CA ARG A 117 -14.60 -22.07 17.56
C ARG A 117 -15.45 -22.03 16.30
N THR A 118 -16.63 -21.42 16.37
CA THR A 118 -17.54 -21.37 15.23
C THR A 118 -17.34 -20.03 14.55
N PRO A 119 -16.86 -19.98 13.29
CA PRO A 119 -16.75 -18.72 12.58
C PRO A 119 -18.14 -18.15 12.27
N PRO A 120 -18.25 -16.82 12.12
CA PRO A 120 -19.45 -16.20 11.59
C PRO A 120 -19.85 -16.78 10.23
N SER A 121 -21.13 -16.62 9.87
CA SER A 121 -21.59 -16.92 8.51
C SER A 121 -20.84 -16.08 7.47
N ARG A 122 -20.82 -16.54 6.22
CA ARG A 122 -20.30 -15.74 5.10
C ARG A 122 -21.11 -14.44 4.97
N PRO A 123 -20.47 -13.27 4.78
CA PRO A 123 -21.19 -12.05 4.44
C PRO A 123 -21.95 -12.17 3.11
N GLY A 124 -23.02 -11.39 2.96
CA GLY A 124 -23.72 -11.27 1.68
C GLY A 124 -22.78 -10.78 0.57
N ARG A 125 -23.13 -11.04 -0.69
CA ARG A 125 -22.36 -10.52 -1.83
C ARG A 125 -22.31 -8.99 -1.74
N PRO A 126 -21.12 -8.37 -1.71
CA PRO A 126 -21.04 -6.92 -1.70
C PRO A 126 -21.57 -6.33 -3.00
N SER A 127 -22.16 -5.16 -2.88
CA SER A 127 -22.49 -4.24 -3.98
C SER A 127 -21.79 -2.90 -3.73
N GLY A 128 -21.67 -2.07 -4.76
CA GLY A 128 -20.96 -0.81 -4.62
C GLY A 128 -20.80 -0.06 -5.92
N LYS A 129 -20.08 1.05 -5.84
CA LYS A 129 -19.70 1.90 -6.97
C LYS A 129 -18.38 2.58 -6.70
N ALA A 130 -17.68 2.97 -7.76
CA ALA A 130 -16.58 3.91 -7.63
C ALA A 130 -17.09 5.26 -7.13
N VAL A 131 -16.25 5.94 -6.35
CA VAL A 131 -16.47 7.30 -5.87
C VAL A 131 -15.28 8.12 -6.35
N GLY A 132 -15.43 8.70 -7.53
CA GLY A 132 -14.32 9.34 -8.23
C GLY A 132 -13.23 8.35 -8.65
N SER A 133 -12.02 8.86 -8.82
CA SER A 133 -10.89 8.09 -9.34
C SER A 133 -10.07 7.35 -8.27
N ARG A 134 -10.34 7.57 -6.98
CA ARG A 134 -9.48 7.06 -5.89
C ARG A 134 -10.22 6.41 -4.72
N ALA A 135 -11.51 6.16 -4.87
CA ALA A 135 -12.30 5.51 -3.84
C ALA A 135 -13.39 4.62 -4.42
N ALA A 136 -13.88 3.69 -3.60
CA ALA A 136 -15.05 2.88 -3.89
C ALA A 136 -15.89 2.75 -2.63
N GLN A 137 -17.21 2.89 -2.79
CA GLN A 137 -18.18 2.59 -1.75
C GLN A 137 -18.59 1.13 -1.88
N LEU A 138 -18.57 0.39 -0.77
CA LEU A 138 -18.97 -1.01 -0.66
C LEU A 138 -20.05 -1.14 0.40
N GLU A 139 -21.03 -1.99 0.12
CA GLU A 139 -22.13 -2.33 1.02
C GLU A 139 -22.41 -3.83 0.91
N TRP A 140 -22.78 -4.49 2.01
CA TRP A 140 -23.06 -5.93 2.04
C TRP A 140 -24.15 -6.28 3.04
N SER A 141 -24.74 -7.46 2.92
CA SER A 141 -25.65 -7.98 3.95
C SER A 141 -24.87 -8.53 5.14
N PRO A 142 -25.33 -8.31 6.38
CA PRO A 142 -24.62 -8.72 7.59
C PRO A 142 -24.47 -10.24 7.67
N SER A 143 -23.41 -10.66 8.35
CA SER A 143 -23.21 -12.03 8.82
C SER A 143 -23.88 -12.24 10.16
N THR A 144 -24.16 -13.50 10.49
CA THR A 144 -24.68 -13.91 11.79
C THR A 144 -23.66 -14.80 12.48
N ASP A 145 -23.53 -14.63 13.79
CA ASP A 145 -22.82 -15.53 14.68
C ASP A 145 -23.56 -15.60 16.02
N ALA A 146 -23.54 -16.75 16.69
CA ALA A 146 -24.23 -16.95 17.97
C ALA A 146 -23.70 -16.05 19.09
N ARG A 147 -22.46 -15.58 18.97
CA ARG A 147 -21.76 -14.71 19.92
C ARG A 147 -21.44 -13.34 19.34
N GLY A 148 -21.94 -13.07 18.13
CA GLY A 148 -21.87 -11.79 17.47
C GLY A 148 -20.63 -11.61 16.59
N VAL A 149 -20.77 -10.71 15.62
CA VAL A 149 -19.68 -10.30 14.73
C VAL A 149 -18.95 -9.13 15.37
N ALA A 150 -17.63 -9.24 15.51
CA ALA A 150 -16.77 -8.19 16.04
C ALA A 150 -16.36 -7.18 14.96
N SER A 151 -16.02 -7.66 13.76
CA SER A 151 -15.59 -6.81 12.64
C SER A 151 -15.91 -7.41 11.27
N TYR A 152 -15.85 -6.56 10.25
CA TYR A 152 -15.74 -6.98 8.85
C TYR A 152 -14.41 -6.51 8.28
N ASP A 153 -13.63 -7.47 7.77
CA ASP A 153 -12.37 -7.27 7.07
C ASP A 153 -12.66 -7.21 5.55
N ILE A 154 -12.20 -6.14 4.88
CA ILE A 154 -12.32 -5.94 3.44
C ILE A 154 -10.99 -6.27 2.78
N TYR A 155 -11.07 -7.13 1.76
CA TYR A 155 -9.93 -7.64 1.03
C TYR A 155 -9.94 -7.20 -0.42
N GLN A 156 -8.77 -6.86 -0.94
CA GLN A 156 -8.48 -6.81 -2.37
C GLN A 156 -7.57 -7.99 -2.71
N GLY A 157 -8.07 -8.94 -3.51
CA GLY A 157 -7.38 -10.22 -3.66
C GLY A 157 -7.24 -10.90 -2.30
N ASP A 158 -6.01 -11.21 -1.90
CA ASP A 158 -5.68 -11.79 -0.59
C ASP A 158 -5.22 -10.75 0.45
N SER A 159 -5.02 -9.48 0.03
CA SER A 159 -4.56 -8.41 0.90
C SER A 159 -5.75 -7.78 1.63
N LYS A 160 -5.69 -7.76 2.97
CA LYS A 160 -6.64 -6.95 3.76
C LYS A 160 -6.27 -5.48 3.61
N ILE A 161 -7.23 -4.66 3.20
CA ILE A 161 -7.01 -3.24 2.89
C ILE A 161 -7.88 -2.30 3.73
N HIS A 162 -8.90 -2.84 4.41
CA HIS A 162 -9.78 -2.04 5.24
C HIS A 162 -10.46 -2.93 6.29
N SER A 163 -10.90 -2.35 7.40
CA SER A 163 -11.75 -3.04 8.38
C SER A 163 -12.75 -2.06 8.99
N VAL A 164 -13.93 -2.57 9.35
CA VAL A 164 -14.97 -1.82 10.06
C VAL A 164 -15.52 -2.63 11.23
N GLY A 165 -16.18 -1.97 12.18
CA GLY A 165 -16.80 -2.68 13.30
C GLY A 165 -17.97 -3.56 12.86
N GLY A 166 -18.30 -4.60 13.63
CA GLY A 166 -19.30 -5.60 13.28
C GLY A 166 -20.75 -5.10 13.14
N ALA A 167 -21.03 -3.87 13.60
CA ALA A 167 -22.31 -3.19 13.37
C ALA A 167 -22.37 -2.45 12.03
N GLN A 168 -21.25 -2.32 11.30
CA GLN A 168 -21.17 -1.62 10.03
C GLN A 168 -21.25 -2.61 8.88
N THR A 169 -22.13 -2.35 7.92
CA THR A 169 -22.32 -3.16 6.71
C THR A 169 -22.06 -2.37 5.43
N ALA A 170 -21.36 -1.25 5.57
CA ALA A 170 -20.97 -0.35 4.50
C ALA A 170 -19.65 0.33 4.85
N THR A 171 -18.81 0.58 3.83
CA THR A 171 -17.60 1.40 3.99
C THR A 171 -17.21 2.09 2.69
N VAL A 172 -16.34 3.09 2.80
CA VAL A 172 -15.64 3.69 1.67
C VAL A 172 -14.17 3.31 1.75
N VAL A 173 -13.71 2.55 0.77
CA VAL A 173 -12.30 2.25 0.58
C VAL A 173 -11.68 3.40 -0.19
N THR A 174 -10.62 3.99 0.35
CA THR A 174 -9.88 5.11 -0.27
C THR A 174 -8.47 4.68 -0.67
N GLY A 175 -7.71 5.58 -1.28
CA GLY A 175 -6.33 5.29 -1.68
C GLY A 175 -6.22 4.47 -2.97
N LEU A 176 -7.34 4.18 -3.64
CA LEU A 176 -7.36 3.44 -4.90
C LEU A 176 -6.70 4.25 -6.03
N ARG A 177 -6.25 3.54 -7.06
CA ARG A 177 -5.72 4.12 -8.29
C ARG A 177 -6.82 4.44 -9.30
N PRO A 178 -6.70 5.55 -10.07
CA PRO A 178 -7.59 5.89 -11.17
C PRO A 178 -7.69 4.82 -12.27
N GLY A 179 -8.85 4.73 -12.92
CA GLY A 179 -9.08 3.88 -14.10
C GLY A 179 -8.69 2.42 -13.94
N THR A 180 -8.82 1.86 -12.72
CA THR A 180 -8.33 0.52 -12.38
C THR A 180 -9.49 -0.38 -11.97
N ASP A 181 -9.52 -1.59 -12.51
CA ASP A 181 -10.42 -2.66 -12.07
C ASP A 181 -9.95 -3.28 -10.74
N TYR A 182 -10.81 -3.21 -9.73
CA TYR A 182 -10.64 -3.85 -8.43
C TYR A 182 -11.61 -5.02 -8.27
N SER A 183 -11.19 -6.00 -7.48
CA SER A 183 -12.02 -7.11 -7.03
C SER A 183 -11.99 -7.17 -5.50
N PHE A 184 -13.11 -6.84 -4.86
CA PHE A 184 -13.22 -6.81 -3.41
C PHE A 184 -14.00 -8.01 -2.87
N THR A 185 -13.57 -8.52 -1.73
CA THR A 185 -14.33 -9.48 -0.91
C THR A 185 -14.39 -9.01 0.53
N VAL A 186 -15.37 -9.49 1.28
CA VAL A 186 -15.57 -9.16 2.69
C VAL A 186 -15.57 -10.46 3.50
N ARG A 187 -14.93 -10.44 4.68
CA ARG A 187 -15.00 -11.50 5.69
C ARG A 187 -15.48 -10.91 7.01
N ALA A 188 -16.41 -11.59 7.66
CA ALA A 188 -16.75 -11.34 9.06
C ALA A 188 -15.76 -12.05 10.00
N ARG A 189 -15.52 -11.44 11.16
CA ARG A 189 -14.70 -11.95 12.27
C ARG A 189 -15.46 -11.80 13.58
N ASP A 190 -15.35 -12.79 14.47
CA ASP A 190 -15.93 -12.72 15.83
C ASP A 190 -14.92 -12.26 16.89
N ALA A 191 -15.38 -12.17 18.14
CA ALA A 191 -14.54 -11.77 19.26
C ALA A 191 -13.45 -12.80 19.62
N ALA A 192 -13.59 -14.05 19.19
CA ALA A 192 -12.65 -15.16 19.41
C ALA A 192 -11.64 -15.33 18.25
N ASP A 193 -11.61 -14.38 17.31
CA ASP A 193 -10.77 -14.38 16.10
C ASP A 193 -11.10 -15.46 15.07
N ASN A 194 -12.29 -16.09 15.14
CA ASN A 194 -12.73 -16.96 14.06
C ASN A 194 -13.17 -16.11 12.85
N VAL A 195 -12.70 -16.49 11.66
CA VAL A 195 -12.94 -15.76 10.42
C VAL A 195 -13.85 -16.57 9.50
N SER A 196 -14.91 -15.93 9.01
CA SER A 196 -15.83 -16.51 8.03
C SER A 196 -15.15 -16.79 6.67
N PRO A 197 -15.75 -17.65 5.84
CA PRO A 197 -15.44 -17.69 4.41
C PRO A 197 -15.63 -16.30 3.76
N ALA A 198 -14.81 -15.98 2.75
CA ALA A 198 -14.95 -14.74 1.99
C ALA A 198 -16.31 -14.62 1.30
N SER A 199 -16.89 -13.44 1.20
CA SER A 199 -18.04 -13.18 0.33
C SER A 199 -17.75 -13.54 -1.13
N ALA A 200 -18.78 -13.61 -1.98
CA ALA A 200 -18.54 -13.50 -3.42
C ALA A 200 -17.86 -12.16 -3.74
N ALA A 201 -17.05 -12.14 -4.79
CA ALA A 201 -16.34 -10.93 -5.20
C ALA A 201 -17.27 -9.92 -5.89
N VAL A 202 -17.06 -8.64 -5.59
CA VAL A 202 -17.58 -7.53 -6.37
C VAL A 202 -16.44 -6.92 -7.19
N ARG A 203 -16.69 -6.68 -8.47
CA ARG A 203 -15.73 -6.02 -9.36
C ARG A 203 -16.19 -4.59 -9.61
N LEU A 204 -15.30 -3.63 -9.39
CA LEU A 204 -15.56 -2.21 -9.58
C LEU A 204 -14.36 -1.58 -10.28
N ALA A 205 -14.61 -0.73 -11.26
CA ALA A 205 -13.58 0.09 -11.89
C ALA A 205 -13.67 1.51 -11.33
N THR A 206 -12.54 2.05 -10.84
CA THR A 206 -12.46 3.46 -10.49
C THR A 206 -12.55 4.35 -11.73
N GLU A 207 -13.04 5.57 -11.56
CA GLU A 207 -13.12 6.51 -12.67
C GLU A 207 -11.71 6.87 -13.17
N PRO A 208 -11.55 7.21 -14.46
CA PRO A 208 -10.33 7.85 -14.95
C PRO A 208 -10.05 9.15 -14.19
N GLY A 209 -8.78 9.47 -14.02
CA GLY A 209 -8.33 10.72 -13.40
C GLY A 209 -6.89 11.02 -13.84
N ALA A 210 -6.42 12.25 -13.62
CA ALA A 210 -5.03 12.60 -13.91
C ALA A 210 -4.09 11.67 -13.13
N GLY A 211 -3.44 10.75 -13.85
CA GLY A 211 -2.88 9.51 -13.30
C GLY A 211 -3.08 8.33 -14.26
N ASP A 212 -2.86 8.59 -15.55
CA ASP A 212 -3.12 7.81 -16.77
C ASP A 212 -2.17 6.61 -16.97
N GLY A 213 -1.90 5.82 -15.92
CA GLY A 213 -1.05 4.62 -16.00
C GLY A 213 0.46 4.90 -16.05
N ARG A 214 0.89 6.14 -16.36
CA ARG A 214 2.31 6.57 -16.34
C ARG A 214 2.96 6.46 -14.95
N GLY A 215 2.19 6.59 -13.87
CA GLY A 215 2.70 6.41 -12.50
C GLY A 215 3.09 4.97 -12.14
N THR A 216 2.53 3.99 -12.88
CA THR A 216 2.80 2.55 -12.67
C THR A 216 3.57 1.91 -13.81
N ALA A 217 3.87 2.68 -14.86
CA ALA A 217 4.74 2.26 -15.94
C ALA A 217 6.19 2.29 -15.46
N PRO A 218 6.97 1.22 -15.70
CA PRO A 218 8.41 1.27 -15.49
C PRO A 218 9.04 2.37 -16.35
N THR A 219 9.85 3.23 -15.74
CA THR A 219 10.43 4.42 -16.39
C THR A 219 11.89 4.20 -16.74
N GLU A 220 12.45 5.13 -17.54
CA GLU A 220 13.83 5.05 -18.03
C GLU A 220 14.17 3.68 -18.65
N PHE A 221 13.18 3.10 -19.34
CA PHE A 221 13.31 1.81 -19.97
C PHE A 221 14.27 1.88 -21.15
N GLY A 222 15.33 1.07 -21.08
CA GLY A 222 16.34 0.90 -22.11
C GLY A 222 16.50 -0.57 -22.47
N VAL A 223 16.79 -0.82 -23.74
CA VAL A 223 17.03 -2.15 -24.28
C VAL A 223 18.31 -2.11 -25.11
N ARG A 224 19.16 -3.12 -24.94
CA ARG A 224 20.34 -3.35 -25.77
C ARG A 224 20.39 -4.81 -26.20
N ALA A 225 20.91 -5.08 -27.38
CA ALA A 225 21.24 -6.43 -27.78
C ALA A 225 22.70 -6.69 -27.47
N HIS A 226 23.02 -7.87 -26.94
CA HIS A 226 24.39 -8.35 -26.89
C HIS A 226 24.49 -9.75 -27.48
N ARG A 227 25.71 -10.14 -27.88
CA ARG A 227 26.00 -11.46 -28.43
C ARG A 227 26.89 -12.22 -27.46
N LYS A 228 26.52 -13.47 -27.17
CA LYS A 228 27.30 -14.38 -26.34
C LYS A 228 27.12 -15.82 -26.82
N ASP A 229 28.22 -16.56 -26.93
CA ASP A 229 28.24 -17.98 -27.31
C ASP A 229 27.44 -18.29 -28.60
N GLY A 230 27.55 -17.40 -29.60
CA GLY A 230 26.85 -17.55 -30.89
C GLY A 230 25.36 -17.23 -30.87
N ALA A 231 24.82 -16.73 -29.76
CA ALA A 231 23.43 -16.34 -29.57
C ALA A 231 23.29 -14.84 -29.26
N TYR A 232 22.10 -14.30 -29.53
CA TYR A 232 21.70 -12.95 -29.18
C TYR A 232 20.78 -12.94 -27.95
N TYR A 233 21.04 -11.97 -27.08
CA TYR A 233 20.30 -11.70 -25.85
C TYR A 233 19.86 -10.24 -25.84
N LEU A 234 18.74 -9.96 -25.18
CA LEU A 234 18.31 -8.60 -24.89
C LEU A 234 18.56 -8.26 -23.42
N ASP A 235 19.34 -7.20 -23.21
CA ASP A 235 19.57 -6.59 -21.91
C ASP A 235 18.58 -5.45 -21.69
N LEU A 236 17.71 -5.64 -20.72
CA LEU A 236 16.72 -4.70 -20.28
C LEU A 236 17.24 -3.92 -19.08
N SER A 237 16.92 -2.63 -19.01
CA SER A 237 17.12 -1.81 -17.82
C SER A 237 15.95 -0.86 -17.60
N TRP A 238 15.51 -0.67 -16.36
CA TRP A 238 14.41 0.23 -16.03
C TRP A 238 14.48 0.71 -14.58
N ILE A 239 13.78 1.81 -14.29
CA ILE A 239 13.41 2.20 -12.94
C ILE A 239 12.03 1.59 -12.64
N PRO A 240 11.90 0.73 -11.60
CA PRO A 240 10.62 0.24 -11.12
C PRO A 240 9.64 1.38 -10.86
N PRO A 241 8.35 1.21 -11.17
CA PRO A 241 7.36 2.19 -10.83
C PRO A 241 7.29 2.33 -9.30
N ARG A 242 7.04 3.55 -8.84
CA ARG A 242 6.89 3.79 -7.40
C ARG A 242 5.54 3.28 -6.95
N THR A 243 5.55 2.13 -6.30
CA THR A 243 4.36 1.51 -5.71
C THR A 243 4.43 1.52 -4.20
N ASP A 244 3.27 1.35 -3.60
CA ASP A 244 2.98 1.08 -2.20
C ASP A 244 3.35 -0.36 -1.79
N GLY A 245 4.44 -0.91 -2.33
CA GLY A 245 4.86 -2.26 -2.01
C GLY A 245 5.93 -2.76 -2.95
N VAL A 246 6.41 -3.97 -2.69
CA VAL A 246 7.52 -4.56 -3.44
C VAL A 246 7.01 -5.13 -4.75
N ILE A 247 7.58 -4.67 -5.85
CA ILE A 247 7.31 -5.25 -7.18
C ILE A 247 8.25 -6.43 -7.36
N THR A 248 7.69 -7.62 -7.27
CA THR A 248 8.44 -8.86 -7.45
C THR A 248 8.30 -9.44 -8.85
N GLU A 249 7.31 -9.00 -9.63
CA GLU A 249 6.98 -9.60 -10.92
C GLU A 249 6.84 -8.55 -12.04
N TYR A 250 7.39 -8.87 -13.21
CA TYR A 250 7.26 -8.10 -14.45
C TYR A 250 6.85 -9.01 -15.59
N ARG A 251 6.02 -8.49 -16.48
CA ARG A 251 5.72 -9.10 -17.78
C ARG A 251 6.47 -8.35 -18.87
N ILE A 252 7.12 -9.09 -19.75
CA ILE A 252 7.87 -8.57 -20.89
C ILE A 252 7.14 -8.97 -22.18
N ASP A 253 6.83 -7.98 -23.00
CA ASP A 253 6.22 -8.16 -24.31
C ASP A 253 7.27 -7.91 -25.41
N LEU A 254 7.29 -8.81 -26.41
CA LEU A 254 7.97 -8.64 -27.69
C LEU A 254 6.93 -8.57 -28.81
N ASP A 255 7.02 -7.54 -29.64
CA ASP A 255 6.17 -7.33 -30.82
C ASP A 255 4.66 -7.41 -30.54
N GLY A 256 4.26 -6.94 -29.37
CA GLY A 256 2.87 -6.90 -28.92
C GLY A 256 2.38 -8.18 -28.22
N HIS A 257 3.21 -9.22 -28.14
CA HIS A 257 2.88 -10.49 -27.49
C HIS A 257 3.74 -10.70 -26.23
N GLN A 258 3.17 -11.36 -25.22
CA GLN A 258 3.94 -11.74 -24.04
C GLN A 258 5.02 -12.73 -24.42
N ALA A 259 6.28 -12.38 -24.18
CA ALA A 259 7.42 -13.25 -24.42
C ALA A 259 7.81 -14.03 -23.16
N THR A 260 7.88 -13.36 -22.01
CA THR A 260 8.25 -13.97 -20.74
C THR A 260 7.78 -13.15 -19.54
N SER A 261 7.86 -13.74 -18.35
CA SER A 261 7.69 -13.06 -17.07
C SER A 261 8.97 -13.18 -16.24
N LEU A 262 9.36 -12.08 -15.61
CA LEU A 262 10.43 -12.03 -14.62
C LEU A 262 9.81 -12.04 -13.24
N VAL A 263 10.21 -12.99 -12.39
CA VAL A 263 9.83 -13.03 -10.97
C VAL A 263 11.11 -13.05 -10.14
N TRP A 264 11.25 -12.11 -9.21
CA TRP A 264 12.34 -12.09 -8.26
C TRP A 264 12.12 -13.15 -7.17
N GLY A 265 13.05 -14.09 -7.03
CA GLY A 265 13.05 -15.10 -5.96
C GLY A 265 13.56 -14.59 -4.60
N GLY A 266 13.83 -13.29 -4.47
CA GLY A 266 14.37 -12.63 -3.28
C GLY A 266 14.04 -11.14 -3.27
N THR A 267 14.72 -10.34 -2.44
CA THR A 267 14.47 -8.90 -2.34
C THR A 267 14.80 -8.18 -3.65
N PRO A 268 13.82 -7.57 -4.33
CA PRO A 268 14.06 -6.86 -5.59
C PRO A 268 14.95 -5.62 -5.41
N PRO A 269 15.66 -5.18 -6.46
CA PRO A 269 16.42 -3.94 -6.43
C PRO A 269 15.52 -2.74 -6.14
N ARG A 270 15.89 -1.88 -5.20
CA ARG A 270 15.15 -0.64 -4.89
C ARG A 270 15.37 0.47 -5.94
N GLY A 271 16.41 0.35 -6.75
CA GLY A 271 16.78 1.32 -7.78
C GLY A 271 16.63 0.74 -9.20
N ARG A 272 17.55 1.11 -10.09
CA ARG A 272 17.55 0.57 -11.46
C ARG A 272 17.63 -0.95 -11.43
N SER A 273 16.67 -1.58 -12.09
CA SER A 273 16.63 -3.02 -12.32
C SER A 273 17.18 -3.33 -13.70
N THR A 274 17.79 -4.51 -13.82
CA THR A 274 18.28 -5.05 -15.09
C THR A 274 17.87 -6.51 -15.24
N TYR A 275 17.70 -6.96 -16.48
CA TYR A 275 17.39 -8.34 -16.79
C TYR A 275 17.88 -8.69 -18.20
N SER A 276 18.43 -9.88 -18.38
CA SER A 276 18.92 -10.34 -19.68
C SER A 276 18.25 -11.66 -20.05
N PHE A 277 17.79 -11.80 -21.29
CA PHE A 277 17.18 -13.04 -21.77
C PHE A 277 17.48 -13.30 -23.25
N TYR A 278 17.50 -14.59 -23.60
CA TYR A 278 17.80 -15.08 -24.93
C TYR A 278 16.68 -14.75 -25.93
N VAL A 279 17.04 -14.35 -27.15
CA VAL A 279 16.06 -14.05 -28.22
C VAL A 279 16.32 -14.76 -29.55
N GLY A 280 17.44 -15.46 -29.72
CA GLY A 280 17.70 -16.17 -30.97
C GLY A 280 19.17 -16.22 -31.36
N ARG A 281 19.44 -16.67 -32.59
CA ARG A 281 20.78 -16.69 -33.19
C ARG A 281 20.91 -15.79 -34.43
N ASP A 282 19.79 -15.32 -34.95
CA ASP A 282 19.75 -14.53 -36.17
C ASP A 282 20.16 -13.09 -35.91
N ALA A 283 20.97 -12.54 -36.80
CA ALA A 283 21.35 -11.12 -36.81
C ALA A 283 20.35 -10.30 -37.65
N GLY A 284 20.26 -9.00 -37.42
CA GLY A 284 19.36 -8.10 -38.14
C GLY A 284 17.88 -8.20 -37.76
N VAL A 285 17.50 -9.05 -36.80
CA VAL A 285 16.12 -9.13 -36.29
C VAL A 285 15.82 -7.91 -35.42
N VAL A 286 14.71 -7.24 -35.74
CA VAL A 286 14.23 -6.08 -34.98
C VAL A 286 13.15 -6.53 -34.02
N TYR A 287 13.32 -6.22 -32.74
CA TYR A 287 12.33 -6.46 -31.70
C TYR A 287 11.75 -5.15 -31.18
N ARG A 288 10.42 -5.06 -31.07
CA ARG A 288 9.75 -4.01 -30.27
C ARG A 288 9.48 -4.55 -28.88
N VAL A 289 10.06 -3.90 -27.87
CA VAL A 289 10.05 -4.36 -26.50
C VAL A 289 9.34 -3.35 -25.61
N ARG A 290 8.51 -3.86 -24.70
CA ARG A 290 7.96 -3.10 -23.58
C ARG A 290 7.74 -4.03 -22.40
N LEU A 291 7.66 -3.48 -21.20
CA LEU A 291 7.39 -4.28 -20.00
C LEU A 291 6.42 -3.57 -19.07
N ARG A 292 5.78 -4.31 -18.17
CA ARG A 292 4.90 -3.76 -17.12
C ARG A 292 5.09 -4.51 -15.82
N ALA A 293 4.95 -3.80 -14.71
CA ALA A 293 5.04 -4.35 -13.37
C ALA A 293 3.73 -5.01 -12.94
N LYS A 294 3.81 -6.11 -12.20
CA LYS A 294 2.69 -6.56 -11.36
C LYS A 294 2.79 -5.81 -10.04
N LEU A 295 1.74 -5.06 -9.76
CA LEU A 295 1.69 -4.18 -8.61
C LEU A 295 1.44 -5.02 -7.34
N PRO A 296 1.77 -4.50 -6.14
CA PRO A 296 1.60 -5.21 -4.86
C PRO A 296 0.17 -5.69 -4.61
N ASP A 297 -0.79 -5.05 -5.27
CA ASP A 297 -2.20 -5.32 -5.16
C ASP A 297 -2.72 -6.39 -6.14
N GLY A 298 -1.79 -7.06 -6.83
CA GLY A 298 -2.03 -8.18 -7.75
C GLY A 298 -2.41 -7.76 -9.17
N THR A 299 -2.68 -6.48 -9.41
CA THR A 299 -3.02 -5.98 -10.76
C THR A 299 -1.78 -5.67 -11.57
N TRP A 300 -1.93 -5.60 -12.89
CA TRP A 300 -0.83 -5.21 -13.77
C TRP A 300 -0.84 -3.69 -14.01
N GLY A 301 0.30 -3.02 -13.78
CA GLY A 301 0.48 -1.59 -14.03
C GLY A 301 0.56 -1.22 -15.52
N GLY A 302 0.86 0.03 -15.81
CA GLY A 302 1.07 0.54 -17.17
C GLY A 302 2.30 -0.10 -17.85
N PHE A 303 2.30 -0.10 -19.17
CA PHE A 303 3.50 -0.46 -19.95
C PHE A 303 4.52 0.68 -19.92
N SER A 304 5.80 0.31 -19.87
CA SER A 304 6.91 1.20 -20.19
C SER A 304 6.75 1.78 -21.60
N ALA A 305 7.54 2.82 -21.91
CA ALA A 305 7.73 3.22 -23.30
C ALA A 305 8.19 2.01 -24.13
N GLU A 306 7.67 1.88 -25.36
CA GLU A 306 8.14 0.85 -26.29
C GLU A 306 9.50 1.24 -26.86
N ARG A 307 10.41 0.27 -26.96
CA ARG A 307 11.78 0.44 -27.47
C ARG A 307 12.05 -0.60 -28.53
N SER A 308 12.62 -0.15 -29.65
CA SER A 308 13.11 -1.04 -30.70
C SER A 308 14.59 -1.34 -30.52
N VAL A 309 15.00 -2.57 -30.79
CA VAL A 309 16.39 -3.02 -30.77
C VAL A 309 16.63 -4.00 -31.91
N THR A 310 17.82 -3.92 -32.54
CA THR A 310 18.22 -4.82 -33.62
C THR A 310 19.35 -5.71 -33.14
N THR A 311 19.24 -7.02 -33.35
CA THR A 311 20.33 -7.97 -33.04
C THR A 311 21.52 -7.75 -33.96
N GLY A 312 22.72 -7.53 -33.39
CA GLY A 312 23.96 -7.40 -34.17
C GLY A 312 24.18 -6.04 -34.83
N GLY A 313 23.41 -5.02 -34.45
CA GLY A 313 23.63 -3.62 -34.81
C GLY A 313 24.33 -2.81 -33.73
#